data_AF-A0A8C8W259-F1
#
_entry.id   AF-A0A8C8W259-F1
#
_cell.length_a   1.000
_cell.length_b   1.000
_cell.length_c   1.000
_cell.angle_alpha   90.00
_cell.angle_beta   90.00
_cell.angle_gamma   90.00
#
_symmetry.space_group_name_H-M   'P 1'
#
loop_
_entity.id
_entity.type
_entity.pdbx_description
1 polymer ?
#
loop_
_entity_poly.entity_id
_entity_poly.type
_entity_poly.pdbx_seq_one_letter_code
_entity_poly.pdbx_strand_id
1 'polypeptide(L)'
;MFWNVSSGSKPVCWTLGEHRDRVAVGSSPCLVQVSGIWYTKAIMHNDSLPGDKMPMKAFPMKVTALEGGNLETKITFWRKGHCHDFKILMKKTEEPGKYIACNGRKTVYIEELPVKDHYIFYCEGRHHGKYFSIGKLVGHIGSPFFLS
;
A
#
# COMPACT_ATOMS: atom_id res chain seq x y z
N MET A 1 17.67 -36.87 -7.17
CA MET A 1 18.25 -35.81 -6.32
C MET A 1 18.87 -34.77 -7.23
N PHE A 2 18.48 -33.51 -7.03
CA PHE A 2 19.04 -32.24 -7.54
C PHE A 2 18.78 -31.80 -8.99
N TRP A 3 18.64 -30.46 -9.08
CA TRP A 3 17.89 -29.61 -10.02
C TRP A 3 18.79 -28.93 -11.05
N ASN A 4 18.21 -28.45 -12.17
CA ASN A 4 18.40 -27.07 -12.66
C ASN A 4 17.60 -26.78 -13.94
N VAL A 5 16.83 -25.68 -13.94
CA VAL A 5 16.89 -24.58 -14.93
C VAL A 5 16.30 -23.33 -14.26
N SER A 6 17.11 -22.26 -14.20
CA SER A 6 16.70 -20.90 -13.89
C SER A 6 16.26 -20.20 -15.17
N SER A 7 15.09 -19.56 -15.18
CA SER A 7 14.70 -18.60 -16.22
C SER A 7 14.40 -17.25 -15.56
N GLY A 8 15.47 -16.49 -15.33
CA GLY A 8 15.38 -15.09 -14.95
C GLY A 8 15.12 -14.22 -16.19
N SER A 9 14.19 -13.28 -16.07
CA SER A 9 14.08 -12.13 -16.97
C SER A 9 14.16 -10.85 -16.13
N LYS A 10 15.38 -10.33 -15.99
CA LYS A 10 15.63 -8.93 -15.61
C LYS A 10 16.35 -8.25 -16.77
N PRO A 11 16.04 -6.99 -17.12
CA PRO A 11 16.74 -6.27 -18.16
C PRO A 11 18.14 -5.85 -17.69
N VAL A 12 19.12 -6.07 -18.57
CA VAL A 12 20.52 -5.67 -18.43
C VAL A 12 20.66 -4.19 -18.80
N CYS A 13 21.36 -3.41 -17.98
CA CYS A 13 21.78 -2.05 -18.34
C CYS A 13 23.31 -2.04 -18.48
N TRP A 14 23.80 -1.61 -19.64
CA TRP A 14 25.22 -1.45 -19.94
C TRP A 14 25.68 -0.03 -19.61
N THR A 15 26.88 0.14 -19.07
CA THR A 15 27.69 1.36 -19.29
C THR A 15 29.19 1.06 -19.24
N LEU A 16 29.90 1.69 -20.18
CA LEU A 16 31.34 1.70 -20.43
C LEU A 16 32.14 2.22 -19.21
N GLY A 17 33.29 1.60 -18.92
CA GLY A 17 34.15 2.02 -17.81
C GLY A 17 35.13 3.14 -18.17
N GLU A 18 35.54 3.93 -17.18
CA GLU A 18 36.96 4.16 -16.82
C GLU A 18 37.14 4.94 -15.51
N HIS A 19 38.00 4.37 -14.65
CA HIS A 19 38.86 4.90 -13.58
C HIS A 19 38.45 6.06 -12.61
N ARG A 20 38.60 5.70 -11.32
CA ARG A 20 39.13 6.47 -10.17
C ARG A 20 38.15 7.27 -9.27
N ASP A 21 38.10 6.80 -8.01
CA ASP A 21 37.77 7.47 -6.74
C ASP A 21 36.51 8.35 -6.67
N ARG A 22 35.42 7.77 -6.15
CA ARG A 22 34.41 8.44 -5.29
C ARG A 22 33.57 7.39 -4.57
N VAL A 23 33.41 7.57 -3.27
CA VAL A 23 32.57 6.77 -2.38
C VAL A 23 31.17 6.62 -2.98
N ALA A 24 30.78 5.39 -3.31
CA ALA A 24 29.42 5.07 -3.70
C ALA A 24 28.52 5.20 -2.47
N VAL A 25 27.83 6.33 -2.36
CA VAL A 25 26.60 6.41 -1.56
C VAL A 25 25.66 5.39 -2.18
N GLY A 26 25.40 4.30 -1.45
CA GLY A 26 24.58 3.19 -1.90
C GLY A 26 23.27 3.72 -2.48
N SER A 27 23.08 3.51 -3.78
CA SER A 27 21.82 3.72 -4.47
C SER A 27 20.80 2.77 -3.84
N SER A 28 20.03 3.30 -2.90
CA SER A 28 18.86 2.66 -2.33
C SER A 28 18.00 2.10 -3.47
N PRO A 29 17.55 0.83 -3.42
CA PRO A 29 16.69 0.26 -4.45
C PRO A 29 15.51 1.22 -4.65
N CYS A 30 15.21 1.56 -5.92
CA CYS A 30 14.14 2.49 -6.30
C CYS A 30 12.95 2.27 -5.37
N LEU A 31 12.76 3.20 -4.43
CA LEU A 31 11.69 3.14 -3.47
C LEU A 31 10.42 3.06 -4.29
N VAL A 32 9.68 1.97 -4.14
CA VAL A 32 8.30 1.90 -4.61
C VAL A 32 7.61 3.14 -4.05
N GLN A 33 7.28 4.09 -4.92
CA GLN A 33 6.75 5.37 -4.49
C GLN A 33 5.27 5.21 -4.20
N VAL A 34 4.97 4.68 -3.01
CA VAL A 34 3.59 4.51 -2.51
C VAL A 34 2.86 5.86 -2.34
N SER A 35 3.58 6.98 -2.38
CA SER A 35 2.98 8.31 -2.30
C SER A 35 2.24 8.68 -3.58
N GLY A 36 1.09 9.32 -3.43
CA GLY A 36 0.25 9.73 -4.55
C GLY A 36 -1.24 9.69 -4.23
N ILE A 37 -2.03 9.88 -5.29
CA ILE A 37 -3.49 9.74 -5.23
C ILE A 37 -3.84 8.33 -5.72
N TRP A 38 -4.61 7.63 -4.88
CA TRP A 38 -5.03 6.26 -5.12
C TRP A 38 -6.54 6.16 -5.18
N TYR A 39 -7.05 5.39 -6.13
CA TYR A 39 -8.47 5.17 -6.34
C TYR A 39 -8.84 3.77 -5.87
N THR A 40 -9.82 3.68 -4.98
CA THR A 40 -10.32 2.38 -4.51
C THR A 40 -11.13 1.73 -5.61
N LYS A 41 -10.72 0.53 -6.01
CA LYS A 41 -11.31 -0.28 -7.06
C LYS A 41 -12.25 -1.34 -6.52
N ALA A 42 -11.87 -1.95 -5.41
CA ALA A 42 -12.68 -2.91 -4.67
C ALA A 42 -12.39 -2.82 -3.18
N ILE A 43 -13.37 -3.20 -2.37
CA ILE A 43 -13.24 -3.29 -0.91
C ILE A 43 -13.74 -4.67 -0.51
N MET A 44 -12.96 -5.37 0.31
CA MET A 44 -13.34 -6.61 0.98
C MET A 44 -13.20 -6.41 2.48
N HIS A 45 -13.99 -7.12 3.27
CA HIS A 45 -13.91 -7.09 4.72
C HIS A 45 -14.39 -8.42 5.30
N ASN A 46 -14.08 -8.68 6.56
CA ASN A 46 -14.73 -9.78 7.27
C ASN A 46 -16.09 -9.35 7.83
N ASP A 47 -17.01 -10.30 8.00
CA ASP A 47 -18.41 -10.06 8.43
C ASP A 47 -18.55 -9.51 9.86
N SER A 48 -17.44 -9.24 10.55
CA SER A 48 -17.45 -8.67 11.90
C SER A 48 -17.68 -7.16 11.93
N LEU A 49 -17.59 -6.48 10.78
CA LEU A 49 -17.98 -5.08 10.64
C LEU A 49 -19.48 -4.97 10.35
N PRO A 50 -20.26 -4.28 11.19
CA PRO A 50 -21.68 -4.06 10.90
C PRO A 50 -21.85 -3.31 9.58
N GLY A 51 -22.83 -3.70 8.76
CA GLY A 51 -23.02 -3.14 7.41
C GLY A 51 -23.22 -1.62 7.37
N ASP A 52 -23.70 -1.01 8.45
CA ASP A 52 -23.81 0.45 8.57
C ASP A 52 -22.45 1.16 8.72
N LYS A 53 -21.36 0.42 9.00
CA LYS A 53 -19.98 0.91 9.15
C LYS A 53 -19.15 0.74 7.88
N MET A 54 -19.69 0.05 6.88
CA MET A 54 -19.06 -0.10 5.59
C MET A 54 -19.05 1.24 4.85
N PRO A 55 -17.93 1.60 4.18
CA PRO A 55 -17.94 2.76 3.31
C PRO A 55 -18.85 2.48 2.11
N MET A 56 -20.01 3.15 2.08
CA MET A 56 -20.99 3.00 0.98
C MET A 56 -20.49 3.63 -0.32
N LYS A 57 -19.57 4.60 -0.23
CA LYS A 57 -18.82 5.16 -1.37
C LYS A 57 -17.36 5.34 -0.96
N ALA A 58 -16.46 4.96 -1.85
CA ALA A 58 -15.01 5.14 -1.67
C ALA A 58 -14.53 6.32 -2.51
N PHE A 59 -13.90 7.29 -1.86
CA PHE A 59 -13.29 8.44 -2.52
C PHE A 59 -11.80 8.19 -2.72
N PRO A 60 -11.14 8.93 -3.63
CA PRO A 60 -9.70 8.87 -3.78
C PRO A 60 -9.01 9.16 -2.45
N MET A 61 -7.96 8.40 -2.14
CA MET A 61 -7.12 8.62 -0.96
C MET A 61 -5.80 9.24 -1.37
N LYS A 62 -5.29 10.17 -0.56
CA LYS A 62 -3.96 10.75 -0.75
C LYS A 62 -3.00 10.13 0.24
N VAL A 63 -1.98 9.45 -0.25
CA VAL A 63 -0.86 8.92 0.55
C VAL A 63 0.33 9.84 0.39
N THR A 64 0.92 10.28 1.50
CA THR A 64 2.09 11.14 1.53
C THR A 64 3.20 10.44 2.29
N ALA A 65 4.37 10.31 1.67
CA ALA A 65 5.55 9.80 2.37
C ALA A 65 6.10 10.88 3.29
N LEU A 66 6.48 10.47 4.50
CA LEU A 66 7.08 11.32 5.52
C LEU A 66 8.54 10.89 5.75
N GLU A 67 9.30 11.75 6.43
CA GLU A 67 10.65 11.40 6.88
C GLU A 67 10.66 10.13 7.74
N GLY A 68 11.74 9.35 7.62
CA GLY A 68 11.87 8.05 8.29
C GLY A 68 11.02 6.93 7.65
N GLY A 69 10.35 7.18 6.54
CA GLY A 69 9.55 6.19 5.80
C GLY A 69 8.16 5.94 6.36
N ASN A 70 7.71 6.78 7.31
CA ASN A 70 6.31 6.80 7.74
C ASN A 70 5.40 7.31 6.61
N LEU A 71 4.11 7.01 6.70
CA LEU A 71 3.13 7.47 5.72
C LEU A 71 1.99 8.23 6.41
N GLU A 72 1.48 9.25 5.73
CA GLU A 72 0.23 9.91 6.07
C GLU A 72 -0.80 9.64 4.97
N THR A 73 -1.95 9.08 5.35
CA THR A 73 -3.05 8.83 4.43
C THR A 73 -4.25 9.68 4.79
N LYS A 74 -4.74 10.46 3.82
CA LYS A 74 -6.03 11.16 3.90
C LYS A 74 -7.07 10.37 3.12
N ILE A 75 -8.16 10.00 3.78
CA ILE A 75 -9.24 9.21 3.20
C ILE A 75 -10.57 9.85 3.54
N THR A 76 -11.47 9.90 2.57
CA THR A 76 -12.85 10.31 2.77
C THR A 76 -13.77 9.11 2.60
N PHE A 77 -14.70 8.93 3.52
CA PHE A 77 -15.74 7.91 3.41
C PHE A 77 -17.11 8.54 3.58
N TRP A 78 -18.06 8.17 2.72
CA TRP A 78 -19.45 8.54 2.91
C TRP A 78 -20.18 7.48 3.74
N ARG A 79 -20.78 7.92 4.85
CA ARG A 79 -21.51 7.07 5.79
C ARG A 79 -22.67 7.85 6.40
N LYS A 80 -23.86 7.23 6.43
CA LYS A 80 -25.10 7.79 7.01
C LYS A 80 -25.44 9.20 6.48
N GLY A 81 -25.32 9.41 5.17
CA GLY A 81 -25.66 10.72 4.56
C GLY A 81 -24.54 11.75 4.57
N HIS A 82 -23.45 11.54 5.32
CA HIS A 82 -22.37 12.51 5.47
C HIS A 82 -21.03 12.01 4.94
N CYS A 83 -20.20 12.92 4.44
CA CYS A 83 -18.79 12.67 4.15
C CYS A 83 -17.97 12.85 5.43
N HIS A 84 -17.11 11.88 5.73
CA HIS A 84 -16.21 11.89 6.88
C HIS A 84 -14.77 11.81 6.40
N ASP A 85 -13.98 12.81 6.77
CA ASP A 85 -12.56 12.88 6.43
C ASP A 85 -11.71 12.32 7.56
N PHE A 86 -10.80 11.42 7.20
CA PHE A 86 -9.87 10.79 8.11
C PHE A 86 -8.45 11.05 7.68
N LYS A 87 -7.63 11.46 8.65
CA LYS A 87 -6.18 11.59 8.51
C LYS A 87 -5.53 10.51 9.37
N ILE A 88 -4.81 9.60 8.73
CA ILE A 88 -4.23 8.42 9.38
C ILE A 88 -2.71 8.50 9.26
N LEU A 89 -2.03 8.55 10.40
CA LEU A 89 -0.58 8.37 10.48
C LEU A 89 -0.27 6.88 10.57
N MET A 90 0.58 6.40 9.68
CA MET A 90 1.04 5.01 9.57
C MET A 90 2.54 4.99 9.85
N LYS A 91 2.92 4.42 10.99
CA LYS A 91 4.31 4.31 11.42
C LYS A 91 4.96 3.11 10.75
N LYS A 92 6.11 3.32 10.11
CA LYS A 92 6.90 2.27 9.48
C LYS A 92 7.32 1.23 10.52
N THR A 93 7.39 -0.03 10.10
CA THR A 93 7.99 -1.11 10.88
C THR A 93 9.28 -1.62 10.23
N GLU A 94 9.96 -2.55 10.88
CA GLU A 94 11.12 -3.24 10.31
C GLU A 94 10.74 -4.10 9.10
N GLU A 95 9.49 -4.59 9.08
CA GLU A 95 8.95 -5.38 7.98
C GLU A 95 8.48 -4.45 6.84
N PRO A 96 9.05 -4.58 5.62
CA PRO A 96 8.65 -3.77 4.48
C PRO A 96 7.16 -3.93 4.15
N GLY A 97 6.49 -2.83 3.78
CA GLY A 97 5.05 -2.84 3.47
C GLY A 97 4.13 -2.90 4.70
N LYS A 98 4.66 -3.18 5.90
CA LYS A 98 3.88 -3.22 7.14
C LYS A 98 4.04 -1.95 7.96
N TYR A 99 2.91 -1.46 8.44
CA TYR A 99 2.77 -0.23 9.20
C TYR A 99 1.86 -0.41 10.41
N ILE A 100 2.07 0.44 11.42
CA ILE A 100 1.23 0.52 12.61
C ILE A 100 0.50 1.86 12.64
N ALA A 101 -0.82 1.83 12.82
CA ALA A 101 -1.68 3.01 12.81
C ALA A 101 -2.58 3.09 14.05
N CYS A 102 -3.27 4.22 14.21
CA CYS A 102 -4.26 4.45 15.28
C CYS A 102 -3.74 4.13 16.69
N ASN A 103 -2.53 4.59 17.03
CA ASN A 103 -1.86 4.38 18.31
C ASN A 103 -1.63 2.89 18.64
N GLY A 104 -1.18 2.09 17.67
CA GLY A 104 -0.87 0.68 17.90
C GLY A 104 -2.06 -0.27 17.79
N ARG A 105 -3.27 0.26 17.55
CA ARG A 105 -4.50 -0.55 17.52
C ARG A 105 -4.80 -1.22 16.18
N LYS A 106 -4.10 -0.79 15.11
CA LYS A 106 -4.29 -1.30 13.76
C LYS A 106 -2.95 -1.59 13.11
N THR A 107 -2.90 -2.71 12.41
CA THR A 107 -1.81 -3.05 11.49
C THR A 107 -2.30 -2.82 10.07
N VAL A 108 -1.45 -2.21 9.25
CA VAL A 108 -1.73 -1.94 7.84
C VAL A 108 -0.62 -2.54 7.00
N TYR A 109 -1.00 -3.30 5.98
CA TYR A 109 -0.14 -3.91 4.99
C TYR A 109 -0.41 -3.26 3.64
N ILE A 110 0.66 -2.87 2.95
CA ILE A 110 0.63 -2.31 1.60
C ILE A 110 1.43 -3.27 0.73
N GLU A 111 0.72 -4.00 -0.11
CA GLU A 111 1.27 -5.05 -0.96
C GLU A 111 1.13 -4.66 -2.42
N GLU A 112 2.23 -4.68 -3.17
CA GLU A 112 2.22 -4.49 -4.62
C GLU A 112 1.67 -5.74 -5.29
N LEU A 113 0.79 -5.55 -6.27
CA LEU A 113 0.29 -6.65 -7.09
C LEU A 113 1.19 -6.87 -8.32
N PRO A 114 1.21 -8.08 -8.90
CA PRO A 114 1.89 -8.33 -10.17
C PRO A 114 1.38 -7.46 -11.33
N VAL A 115 0.16 -6.91 -11.18
CA VAL A 115 -0.40 -5.93 -12.12
C VAL A 115 0.13 -4.55 -11.76
N LYS A 116 0.81 -3.92 -12.73
CA LYS A 116 1.40 -2.60 -12.59
C LYS A 116 0.38 -1.58 -12.02
N ASP A 117 0.88 -0.70 -11.15
CA ASP A 117 0.14 0.43 -10.56
C ASP A 117 -1.09 0.02 -9.72
N HIS A 118 -1.15 -1.24 -9.29
CA HIS A 118 -2.17 -1.77 -8.39
C HIS A 118 -1.58 -2.31 -7.09
N TYR A 119 -2.25 -2.01 -5.99
CA TYR A 119 -1.83 -2.39 -4.64
C TYR A 119 -3.01 -2.91 -3.84
N ILE A 120 -2.73 -3.74 -2.86
CA ILE A 120 -3.65 -4.09 -1.79
C ILE A 120 -3.28 -3.27 -0.55
N PHE A 121 -4.26 -2.55 -0.02
CA PHE A 121 -4.17 -1.93 1.31
C PHE A 121 -5.01 -2.81 2.24
N TYR A 122 -4.35 -3.66 3.01
CA TYR A 122 -5.00 -4.53 3.98
C TYR A 122 -4.82 -3.97 5.39
N CYS A 123 -5.92 -3.79 6.13
CA CYS A 123 -5.92 -3.28 7.48
C CYS A 123 -6.63 -4.26 8.39
N GLU A 124 -6.00 -4.59 9.50
CA GLU A 124 -6.59 -5.38 10.57
C GLU A 124 -6.46 -4.69 11.92
N GLY A 125 -7.33 -5.06 12.86
CA GLY A 125 -7.26 -4.58 14.22
C GLY A 125 -8.46 -4.99 15.05
N ARG A 126 -8.63 -4.30 16.18
CA ARG A 126 -9.78 -4.51 17.07
C ARG A 126 -10.62 -3.24 17.18
N HIS A 127 -11.94 -3.40 17.08
CA HIS A 127 -12.91 -2.34 17.29
C HIS A 127 -14.00 -2.84 18.25
N HIS A 128 -14.12 -2.19 19.42
CA HIS A 128 -15.06 -2.60 20.48
C HIS A 128 -14.91 -4.09 20.86
N GLY A 129 -13.67 -4.56 21.01
CA GLY A 129 -13.37 -5.96 21.37
C GLY A 129 -13.48 -6.96 20.22
N LYS A 130 -14.15 -6.62 19.11
CA LYS A 130 -14.24 -7.50 17.93
C LYS A 130 -13.07 -7.27 16.99
N TYR A 131 -12.45 -8.35 16.52
CA TYR A 131 -11.44 -8.29 15.46
C TYR A 131 -12.12 -7.95 14.13
N PHE A 132 -11.51 -7.07 13.35
CA PHE A 132 -11.95 -6.72 12.01
C PHE A 132 -10.78 -6.72 11.03
N SER A 133 -11.08 -6.98 9.77
CA SER A 133 -10.17 -6.80 8.67
C SER A 133 -10.87 -6.15 7.47
N ILE A 134 -10.13 -5.30 6.76
CA ILE A 134 -10.57 -4.63 5.54
C ILE A 134 -9.42 -4.66 4.54
N GLY A 135 -9.65 -5.25 3.38
CA GLY A 135 -8.78 -5.16 2.21
C GLY A 135 -9.33 -4.13 1.23
N LYS A 136 -8.45 -3.36 0.60
CA LYS A 136 -8.79 -2.51 -0.54
C LYS A 136 -7.87 -2.79 -1.69
N LEU A 137 -8.45 -3.09 -2.86
CA LEU A 137 -7.73 -2.98 -4.12
C LEU A 137 -7.69 -1.51 -4.51
N VAL A 138 -6.49 -0.98 -4.73
CA VAL A 138 -6.30 0.41 -5.14
C VAL A 138 -5.42 0.50 -6.37
N GLY A 139 -5.60 1.54 -7.17
CA GLY A 139 -4.69 1.85 -8.27
C GLY A 139 -4.64 3.35 -8.58
N HIS A 140 -3.61 3.77 -9.32
CA HIS A 140 -3.53 5.13 -9.83
C HIS A 140 -4.55 5.40 -10.94
N ILE A 141 -4.77 6.66 -11.28
CA ILE A 141 -5.66 7.04 -12.39
C ILE A 141 -5.16 6.41 -13.70
N GLY A 142 -6.10 5.91 -14.52
CA GLY A 142 -5.76 5.26 -15.80
C GLY A 142 -5.28 3.82 -15.70
N SER A 143 -5.17 3.26 -14.49
CA SER A 143 -4.86 1.84 -14.31
C SER A 143 -6.03 0.97 -14.82
N PRO A 144 -5.84 0.12 -15.86
CA PRO A 144 -6.92 -0.66 -16.45
C PRO A 144 -7.47 -1.69 -15.46
N PHE A 145 -8.80 -1.86 -15.44
CA PHE A 145 -9.45 -3.02 -14.82
C PHE A 145 -9.41 -4.16 -15.84
N PHE A 146 -8.56 -5.17 -15.62
CA PHE A 146 -8.68 -6.42 -16.35
C PHE A 146 -9.67 -7.31 -15.60
N LEU A 147 -10.90 -7.39 -16.12
CA LEU A 147 -11.79 -8.51 -15.81
C LEU A 147 -11.28 -9.69 -16.64
N SER A 148 -10.76 -10.71 -15.97
CA SER A 148 -10.42 -12.00 -16.57
C SER A 148 -11.67 -12.77 -16.98
#